data_AF-A0A8C6U6I1-F1
#
_entry.id   AF-A0A8C6U6I1-F1
#
_cell.length_a   1.000
_cell.length_b   1.000
_cell.length_c   1.000
_cell.angle_alpha   90.00
_cell.angle_beta   90.00
_cell.angle_gamma   90.00
#
_symmetry.space_group_name_H-M   'P 1'
#
loop_
_entity.id
_entity.type
_entity.pdbx_description
1 polymer ?
#
loop_
_entity_poly.entity_id
_entity_poly.type
_entity_poly.pdbx_seq_one_letter_code
_entity_poly.pdbx_strand_id
1 'polypeptide(L)'
;MYIVSHIFCVQQGNSLLFLPNVLKVYLENGQTKAFKFDNTTTVKDIVLTLKDKLSIRAIEYFSLVLEKHIFLIHLCVCVYQVVQKKDTHDYRCLFRVCFIPRDPMDLLQDDSTAFEYFFLQVSPGLFVT
;
A
#
# COMPACT_ATOMS: atom_id res chain seq x y z
N MET A 1 -31.69 13.04 1.89
CA MET A 1 -30.61 12.75 0.93
C MET A 1 -29.34 13.36 1.50
N TYR A 2 -28.57 12.57 2.25
CA TYR A 2 -27.43 13.08 3.02
C TYR A 2 -26.25 13.33 2.10
N ILE A 3 -25.94 14.60 1.89
CA ILE A 3 -24.65 15.03 1.36
C ILE A 3 -23.66 14.80 2.50
N VAL A 4 -22.97 13.66 2.49
CA VAL A 4 -21.78 13.49 3.31
C VAL A 4 -20.73 14.36 2.64
N SER A 5 -20.50 15.53 3.22
CA SER A 5 -19.44 16.45 2.85
C SER A 5 -18.14 15.69 2.66
N HIS A 6 -17.73 15.54 1.40
CA HIS A 6 -16.34 15.38 1.03
C HIS A 6 -15.60 16.60 1.59
N ILE A 7 -15.15 16.47 2.83
CA ILE A 7 -14.05 17.27 3.33
C ILE A 7 -12.84 16.79 2.53
N PHE A 8 -12.67 17.40 1.35
CA PHE A 8 -11.36 17.64 0.76
C PHE A 8 -10.64 18.61 1.72
N CYS A 9 -10.25 18.14 2.89
CA CYS A 9 -9.19 18.79 3.63
C CYS A 9 -7.93 18.43 2.86
N VAL A 10 -7.44 19.37 2.07
CA VAL A 10 -6.01 19.46 1.80
C VAL A 10 -5.35 19.61 3.17
N GLN A 11 -5.08 18.50 3.85
CA GLN A 11 -4.07 18.51 4.88
C GLN A 11 -2.76 18.75 4.12
N GLN A 12 -2.17 19.94 4.28
CA GLN A 12 -0.72 20.12 4.15
C GLN A 12 -0.04 19.30 5.26
N GLY A 13 -0.23 17.99 5.22
CA GLY A 13 0.01 17.05 6.30
C GLY A 13 0.59 15.77 5.75
N ASN A 14 1.41 15.14 6.58
CA ASN A 14 2.22 13.98 6.26
C ASN A 14 1.42 12.91 5.50
N SER A 15 1.76 12.67 4.22
CA SER A 15 1.13 11.65 3.38
C SER A 15 1.57 10.23 3.78
N LEU A 16 2.71 10.10 4.44
CA LEU A 16 3.27 8.82 4.86
C LEU A 16 2.74 8.36 6.22
N LEU A 17 2.44 9.29 7.13
CA LEU A 17 2.03 8.99 8.50
C LEU A 17 0.64 9.54 8.82
N PHE A 18 -0.17 8.72 9.48
CA PHE A 18 -1.45 9.17 10.03
C PHE A 18 -1.28 9.87 11.39
N LEU A 19 -0.36 9.36 12.21
CA LEU A 19 0.05 9.86 13.53
C LEU A 19 1.53 9.51 13.74
N PRO A 20 2.22 10.05 14.77
CA PRO A 20 3.55 9.59 15.14
C PRO A 20 3.58 8.07 15.31
N ASN A 21 4.51 7.41 14.62
CA ASN A 21 4.67 5.95 14.61
C ASN A 21 3.45 5.17 14.09
N VAL A 22 2.61 5.81 13.27
CA VAL A 22 1.48 5.16 12.58
C VAL A 22 1.63 5.36 11.09
N LEU A 23 2.13 4.33 10.40
CA LEU A 23 2.33 4.31 8.95
C LEU A 23 0.97 4.24 8.25
N LYS A 24 0.77 5.09 7.25
CA LYS A 24 -0.40 5.09 6.38
C LYS A 24 -0.06 4.36 5.08
N VAL A 25 -0.75 3.24 4.83
CA VAL A 25 -0.61 2.45 3.60
C VAL A 25 -1.85 2.64 2.74
N TYR A 26 -1.64 3.04 1.48
CA TYR A 26 -2.67 3.22 0.47
C TYR A 26 -2.85 1.92 -0.32
N LEU A 27 -4.10 1.56 -0.58
CA LEU A 27 -4.48 0.39 -1.37
C LEU A 27 -5.01 0.81 -2.74
N GLU A 28 -4.93 -0.08 -3.72
CA GLU A 28 -5.35 0.19 -5.10
C GLU A 28 -6.87 0.42 -5.25
N ASN A 29 -7.67 -0.03 -4.29
CA ASN A 29 -9.11 0.27 -4.21
C ASN A 29 -9.43 1.66 -3.62
N GLY A 30 -8.42 2.52 -3.41
CA GLY A 30 -8.57 3.86 -2.85
C GLY A 30 -8.69 3.92 -1.32
N GLN A 31 -8.75 2.77 -0.63
CA GLN A 31 -8.75 2.73 0.83
C GLN A 31 -7.36 2.96 1.41
N THR A 32 -7.31 3.24 2.71
CA THR A 32 -6.06 3.29 3.47
C THR A 32 -6.12 2.38 4.70
N LYS A 33 -4.97 1.84 5.09
CA LYS A 33 -4.78 1.07 6.33
C LYS A 33 -3.67 1.72 7.16
N ALA A 34 -3.90 1.81 8.46
CA ALA A 34 -2.98 2.40 9.41
C ALA A 34 -2.28 1.31 10.22
N PHE A 35 -0.95 1.39 10.32
CA PHE A 35 -0.13 0.42 11.03
C PHE A 35 0.71 1.13 12.08
N LYS A 36 0.46 0.80 13.36
CA LYS A 36 1.37 1.20 14.43
C LYS A 36 2.67 0.42 14.27
N PHE A 37 3.80 1.11 14.37
CA PHE A 37 5.12 0.49 14.27
C PHE A 37 6.03 0.94 15.42
N ASP A 38 7.06 0.15 15.66
CA ASP A 38 8.18 0.46 16.53
C ASP A 38 9.52 0.19 15.82
N ASN A 39 10.62 0.21 16.56
CA ASN A 39 11.97 0.06 16.01
C ASN A 39 12.26 -1.37 15.50
N THR A 40 11.41 -2.34 15.82
CA THR A 40 11.54 -3.75 15.41
C THR A 40 10.59 -4.13 14.27
N THR A 41 9.56 -3.32 14.04
CA THR A 41 8.57 -3.56 12.98
C THR A 41 9.22 -3.42 11.59
N THR A 42 9.18 -4.50 10.82
CA THR A 42 9.73 -4.56 9.47
C THR A 42 8.65 -4.31 8.40
N VAL A 43 9.08 -3.96 7.19
CA VAL A 43 8.18 -3.89 6.02
C VAL A 43 7.49 -5.23 5.77
N LYS A 44 8.21 -6.34 5.97
CA LYS A 44 7.66 -7.70 5.86
C LYS A 44 6.47 -7.93 6.81
N ASP A 45 6.54 -7.44 8.05
CA ASP A 45 5.43 -7.62 9.02
C ASP A 45 4.16 -6.92 8.55
N ILE A 46 4.29 -5.73 7.97
CA ILE A 46 3.16 -4.99 7.39
C ILE A 46 2.61 -5.71 6.16
N VAL A 47 3.49 -6.17 5.26
CA VAL A 47 3.08 -6.93 4.05
C VAL A 47 2.34 -8.21 4.44
N LEU A 48 2.82 -8.96 5.43
CA LEU A 48 2.14 -10.16 5.92
C LEU A 48 0.82 -9.84 6.62
N THR A 49 0.74 -8.73 7.35
CA THR A 49 -0.55 -8.30 7.92
C THR A 49 -1.56 -7.96 6.83
N LEU A 50 -1.14 -7.29 5.76
CA LEU A 50 -1.99 -6.99 4.60
C LEU A 50 -2.40 -8.23 3.84
N LYS A 51 -1.48 -9.19 3.67
CA LYS A 51 -1.76 -10.52 3.11
C LYS A 51 -2.99 -11.13 3.79
N ASP A 52 -2.96 -11.25 5.11
CA ASP A 52 -4.03 -11.89 5.88
C ASP A 52 -5.32 -11.07 5.84
N LYS A 53 -5.23 -9.74 5.94
CA LYS A 53 -6.39 -8.83 5.92
C LYS A 53 -7.12 -8.78 4.59
N LEU A 54 -6.38 -8.97 3.49
CA LEU A 54 -6.90 -8.93 2.12
C LEU A 54 -7.15 -10.33 1.56
N SER A 55 -6.86 -11.38 2.34
CA SER A 55 -6.95 -12.78 1.90
C SER A 55 -6.12 -13.10 0.64
N ILE A 56 -4.95 -12.47 0.52
CA ILE A 56 -4.01 -12.72 -0.58
C ILE A 56 -3.18 -13.97 -0.25
N ARG A 57 -3.10 -14.92 -1.18
CA ARG A 57 -2.24 -16.10 -1.08
C ARG A 57 -0.87 -15.84 -1.72
N ALA A 58 -0.87 -15.27 -2.92
CA ALA A 58 0.31 -15.06 -3.76
C ALA A 58 1.09 -13.79 -3.36
N ILE A 59 1.53 -13.73 -2.09
CA ILE A 59 2.17 -12.53 -1.50
C ILE A 59 3.54 -12.21 -2.10
N GLU A 60 4.20 -13.18 -2.72
CA GLU A 60 5.50 -13.05 -3.38
C GLU A 60 5.51 -12.00 -4.49
N TYR A 61 4.34 -11.66 -5.05
CA TYR A 61 4.22 -10.63 -6.08
C TYR A 61 4.13 -9.21 -5.50
N PHE A 62 3.93 -9.05 -4.20
CA PHE A 62 3.61 -7.78 -3.55
C PHE A 62 4.78 -7.17 -2.78
N SER A 63 4.78 -5.84 -2.69
CA SER A 63 5.66 -5.08 -1.80
C SER A 63 5.03 -3.74 -1.38
N LEU A 64 5.71 -3.04 -0.47
CA LEU A 64 5.44 -1.63 -0.22
C LEU A 64 6.29 -0.75 -1.14
N VAL A 65 5.66 0.28 -1.70
CA VAL A 65 6.27 1.27 -2.60
C VAL A 65 6.13 2.65 -1.98
N LEU A 66 7.20 3.44 -1.97
CA LEU A 66 7.10 4.86 -1.68
C LEU A 66 6.93 5.65 -2.99
N GLU A 67 5.88 6.44 -3.06
CA GLU A 67 5.53 7.23 -4.24
C GLU A 67 5.76 8.71 -3.99
N LYS A 68 6.86 9.20 -4.58
CA LYS A 68 7.08 10.59 -5.04
C LYS A 68 7.95 10.59 -6.30
N HIS A 69 8.92 9.66 -6.33
CA HIS A 69 9.52 9.03 -7.51
C HIS A 69 9.49 7.52 -7.17
N ILE A 70 8.99 6.64 -8.05
CA ILE A 70 8.69 5.24 -7.70
C ILE A 70 9.94 4.52 -7.14
N PHE A 71 10.01 4.33 -5.82
CA PHE A 71 11.07 3.57 -5.14
C PHE A 71 10.48 2.33 -4.47
N LEU A 72 11.00 1.15 -4.81
CA LEU A 72 10.69 -0.10 -4.12
C LEU A 72 11.32 -0.10 -2.72
N ILE A 73 10.52 -0.43 -1.70
CA ILE A 73 11.04 -0.60 -0.34
C ILE A 73 11.43 -2.07 -0.16
N HIS A 74 12.68 -2.31 0.23
CA HIS A 74 13.16 -3.67 0.47
C HIS A 74 12.48 -4.27 1.74
N LEU A 75 11.97 -5.49 1.63
CA LEU A 75 11.15 -6.16 2.66
C LEU A 75 11.84 -6.29 4.04
N CYS A 76 13.17 -6.42 4.07
CA CYS A 76 13.95 -6.51 5.32
C CYS A 76 14.21 -5.16 6.02
N VAL A 77 13.83 -4.02 5.44
CA VAL A 77 14.10 -2.70 6.05
C VAL A 77 13.10 -2.42 7.16
N CYS A 78 13.57 -1.84 8.28
CA CYS A 78 12.70 -1.41 9.36
C CYS A 78 11.88 -0.18 8.96
N VAL A 79 10.59 -0.15 9.32
CA VAL A 79 9.68 0.96 8.96
C VAL A 79 10.17 2.29 9.52
N TYR A 80 10.71 2.28 10.73
CA TYR A 80 11.34 3.46 11.35
C TYR A 80 12.42 4.08 10.45
N GLN A 81 13.27 3.26 9.82
CA GLN A 81 14.34 3.73 8.92
C GLN A 81 13.78 4.33 7.63
N VAL A 82 12.67 3.80 7.14
CA VAL A 82 11.96 4.33 5.96
C VAL A 82 11.44 5.73 6.24
N VAL A 83 10.78 5.91 7.38
CA VAL A 83 10.13 7.17 7.79
C VAL A 83 11.14 8.28 8.13
N GLN A 84 12.34 7.92 8.60
CA GLN A 84 13.38 8.91 8.92
C GLN A 84 14.13 9.48 7.72
N LYS A 85 13.99 8.89 6.52
CA LYS A 85 14.60 9.47 5.32
C LYS A 85 14.06 10.89 5.10
N LYS A 86 14.97 11.81 4.78
CA LYS A 86 14.63 13.20 4.42
C LYS A 86 13.59 13.22 3.31
N ASP A 87 12.68 14.19 3.38
CA ASP A 87 11.65 14.49 2.39
C ASP A 87 10.53 13.44 2.19
N THR A 88 10.50 12.35 2.95
CA THR A 88 9.48 11.29 2.81
C THR A 88 8.09 11.66 3.33
N HIS A 89 7.95 12.80 4.02
CA HIS A 89 6.67 13.23 4.61
C HIS A 89 5.59 13.50 3.55
N ASP A 90 5.96 13.80 2.30
CA ASP A 90 5.01 13.96 1.19
C ASP A 90 4.76 12.66 0.43
N TYR A 91 5.46 11.56 0.77
CA TYR A 91 5.44 10.34 -0.02
C TYR A 91 4.23 9.52 0.39
N ARG A 92 3.57 8.87 -0.58
CA ARG A 92 2.55 7.87 -0.28
C ARG A 92 3.21 6.50 -0.17
N CYS A 93 2.91 5.75 0.88
CA CYS A 93 3.29 4.33 0.94
C CYS A 93 2.15 3.49 0.34
N LEU A 94 2.36 2.84 -0.80
CA LEU A 94 1.36 2.00 -1.44
C LEU A 94 1.70 0.52 -1.24
N PHE A 95 0.67 -0.31 -1.10
CA PHE A 95 0.80 -1.75 -1.25
C PHE A 95 0.50 -2.13 -2.70
N ARG A 96 1.49 -2.68 -3.41
CA ARG A 96 1.39 -2.90 -4.87
C ARG A 96 1.96 -4.25 -5.27
N VAL A 97 1.42 -4.79 -6.35
CA VAL A 97 2.08 -5.83 -7.15
C VAL A 97 3.29 -5.20 -7.83
N CYS A 98 4.48 -5.68 -7.46
CA CYS A 98 5.76 -5.14 -7.91
C CYS A 98 6.54 -6.13 -8.78
N PHE A 99 6.26 -7.41 -8.62
CA PHE A 99 6.84 -8.48 -9.42
C PHE A 99 5.71 -9.04 -10.26
N ILE A 100 5.69 -8.74 -11.56
CA ILE A 100 4.58 -9.11 -12.42
C ILE A 100 4.83 -10.53 -12.96
N PRO A 101 3.85 -11.45 -12.85
CA PRO A 101 3.97 -12.78 -13.46
C PRO A 101 4.11 -12.67 -14.98
N ARG A 102 4.77 -13.64 -15.60
CA ARG A 102 4.98 -13.65 -17.05
C ARG A 102 3.65 -13.74 -17.83
N ASP A 103 2.71 -14.50 -17.29
CA ASP A 103 1.33 -14.57 -17.74
C ASP A 103 0.40 -14.20 -16.57
N PRO A 104 -0.39 -13.10 -16.66
CA PRO A 104 -1.36 -12.73 -15.64
C PRO A 104 -2.42 -13.82 -15.37
N MET A 105 -2.69 -14.71 -16.33
CA MET A 105 -3.65 -15.79 -16.17
C MET A 105 -3.19 -16.84 -15.15
N ASP A 106 -1.88 -17.02 -14.98
CA ASP A 106 -1.33 -17.90 -13.94
C ASP A 106 -1.71 -17.38 -12.54
N LEU A 107 -1.61 -16.06 -12.34
CA LEU A 107 -2.02 -15.42 -11.09
C LEU A 107 -3.52 -15.51 -10.86
N LEU A 108 -4.34 -15.41 -11.90
CA LEU A 108 -5.80 -15.59 -11.77
C LEU A 108 -6.16 -17.02 -11.34
N GLN A 109 -5.49 -18.02 -11.91
CA GLN A 109 -5.72 -19.43 -11.56
C GLN A 109 -5.25 -19.75 -10.15
N ASP A 110 -4.08 -19.24 -9.76
CA ASP A 110 -3.51 -19.48 -8.44
C ASP A 110 -4.22 -18.67 -7.35
N ASP A 111 -4.43 -17.37 -7.58
CA ASP A 111 -5.00 -16.43 -6.61
C ASP A 111 -5.81 -15.30 -7.29
N SER A 112 -7.10 -15.55 -7.47
CA SER A 112 -8.04 -14.57 -8.03
C SER A 112 -8.08 -13.24 -7.28
N THR A 113 -7.84 -13.24 -5.96
CA THR A 113 -7.84 -12.02 -5.16
C THR A 113 -6.60 -11.17 -5.45
N ALA A 114 -5.44 -11.80 -5.59
CA ALA A 114 -4.22 -11.11 -6.02
C ALA A 114 -4.36 -10.57 -7.46
N PHE A 115 -4.97 -11.35 -8.36
CA PHE A 115 -5.25 -10.91 -9.72
C PHE A 115 -6.20 -9.72 -9.77
N GLU A 116 -7.31 -9.75 -9.02
CA GLU A 116 -8.24 -8.62 -8.93
C GLU A 116 -7.52 -7.37 -8.43
N TYR A 117 -6.68 -7.51 -7.40
CA TYR A 117 -5.86 -6.40 -6.89
C TYR A 117 -4.92 -5.84 -7.96
N PHE A 118 -4.24 -6.72 -8.72
CA PHE A 118 -3.40 -6.31 -9.85
C PHE A 118 -4.21 -5.59 -10.93
N PHE A 119 -5.42 -6.05 -11.21
CA PHE A 119 -6.32 -5.43 -12.18
C PHE A 119 -6.72 -4.00 -11.76
N LEU A 120 -7.00 -3.78 -10.47
CA LEU A 120 -7.22 -2.44 -9.91
C LEU A 120 -6.01 -1.54 -10.11
N GLN A 121 -4.81 -2.07 -9.85
CA GLN A 121 -3.55 -1.35 -9.96
C GLN A 121 -3.28 -0.82 -11.37
N VAL A 122 -3.61 -1.60 -12.40
CA VAL A 122 -3.40 -1.23 -13.82
C VAL A 122 -4.56 -0.44 -14.41
N SER A 123 -5.72 -0.44 -13.74
CA SER A 123 -6.93 0.29 -14.15
C SER A 123 -7.37 1.35 -13.13
N PRO A 124 -6.49 2.32 -12.76
CA PRO A 124 -6.86 3.36 -11.81
C PRO A 124 -7.93 4.27 -12.42
N GLY A 125 -9.20 3.98 -12.14
CA GLY A 125 -10.35 4.71 -12.67
C GLY A 125 -11.66 3.92 -12.79
N LEU A 126 -11.63 2.58 -12.70
CA LEU A 126 -12.85 1.77 -12.88
C LEU A 126 -13.80 1.76 -11.66
N PHE A 127 -13.39 2.34 -10.53
CA PHE A 127 -14.13 2.34 -9.25
C PHE A 127 -14.60 3.74 -8.82
N VAL A 128 -14.66 4.68 -9.75
CA VAL A 128 -15.30 5.98 -9.54
C VAL A 128 -16.63 5.99 -10.31
N THR A 129 -17.66 5.37 -9.72
CA THR A 129 -19.07 5.47 -10.15
C THR A 129 -19.95 5.90 -8.99
#